data_AF-A0A9E0NGR2-F1
#
_entry.id   AF-A0A9E0NGR2-F1
#
_cell.length_a   1.000
_cell.length_b   1.000
_cell.length_c   1.000
_cell.angle_alpha   90.00
_cell.angle_beta   90.00
_cell.angle_gamma   90.00
#
_symmetry.space_group_name_H-M   'P 1'
#
loop_
_entity.id
_entity.type
_entity.pdbx_description
1 polymer ?
#
loop_
_entity_poly.entity_id
_entity_poly.type
_entity_poly.pdbx_seq_one_letter_code
_entity_poly.pdbx_strand_id
1 'polypeptide(L)'
;MMKLMTLAALATLALAPAAHAEEGVRVSLVGKSTAQVHAEIVAAAKKVCAKAVVGETLLLDAYGRCMKGSVNSALEQLGSSDVAQLEAMRLAQR
;
A
#
# COMPACT_ATOMS: atom_id res chain seq x y z
N MET A 1 -48.37 -15.24 -27.38
CA MET A 1 -47.01 -15.80 -27.44
C MET A 1 -46.08 -14.76 -28.05
N MET A 2 -45.14 -14.19 -27.28
CA MET A 2 -43.77 -13.83 -27.72
C MET A 2 -43.01 -13.30 -26.51
N LYS A 3 -42.06 -14.08 -25.99
CA LYS A 3 -41.16 -13.70 -24.89
C LYS A 3 -40.00 -12.92 -25.49
N LEU A 4 -39.86 -11.64 -25.17
CA LEU A 4 -38.68 -10.86 -25.53
C LEU A 4 -37.68 -10.94 -24.38
N MET A 5 -36.76 -11.90 -24.50
CA MET A 5 -35.57 -12.00 -23.67
C MET A 5 -34.49 -11.09 -24.27
N THR A 6 -34.41 -9.85 -23.79
CA THR A 6 -33.28 -8.97 -24.09
C THR A 6 -32.16 -9.24 -23.08
N LEU A 7 -31.16 -10.01 -23.51
CA LEU A 7 -29.87 -10.12 -22.81
C LEU A 7 -29.18 -8.74 -22.89
N ALA A 8 -29.19 -7.98 -21.80
CA ALA A 8 -28.28 -6.86 -21.61
C ALA A 8 -26.95 -7.42 -21.10
N ALA A 9 -25.97 -7.54 -21.99
CA ALA A 9 -24.59 -7.85 -21.61
C ALA A 9 -23.98 -6.61 -20.92
N LEU A 10 -24.07 -6.57 -19.59
CA LEU A 10 -23.29 -5.65 -18.77
C LEU A 10 -21.83 -6.12 -18.81
N ALA A 11 -21.07 -5.62 -19.78
CA ALA A 11 -19.62 -5.68 -19.73
C ALA A 11 -19.15 -4.76 -18.58
N THR A 12 -19.18 -5.28 -17.35
CA THR A 12 -18.46 -4.69 -16.23
C THR A 12 -16.98 -4.72 -16.58
N LEU A 13 -16.46 -3.58 -17.04
CA LEU A 13 -15.03 -3.29 -17.02
C LEU A 13 -14.61 -3.34 -15.55
N ALA A 14 -14.22 -4.53 -15.10
CA ALA A 14 -13.47 -4.68 -13.87
C ALA A 14 -12.15 -3.97 -14.12
N LEU A 15 -12.04 -2.72 -13.67
CA LEU A 15 -10.74 -2.21 -13.24
C LEU A 15 -10.35 -3.07 -12.07
N ALA A 16 -9.71 -4.21 -12.36
CA ALA A 16 -8.97 -4.93 -11.36
C ALA A 16 -7.98 -3.91 -10.78
N PRO A 17 -8.04 -3.60 -9.47
CA PRO A 17 -6.89 -2.95 -8.86
C PRO A 17 -5.73 -3.88 -9.18
N ALA A 18 -4.67 -3.34 -9.78
CA ALA A 18 -3.45 -4.09 -9.97
C ALA A 18 -3.01 -4.54 -8.57
N ALA A 19 -3.36 -5.78 -8.23
CA ALA A 19 -2.88 -6.47 -7.07
C ALA A 19 -1.43 -6.82 -7.41
N HIS A 20 -0.57 -5.80 -7.35
CA HIS A 20 0.86 -6.01 -7.34
C HIS A 20 1.12 -6.90 -6.14
N ALA A 21 1.53 -8.14 -6.42
CA ALA A 21 1.90 -9.13 -5.44
C ALA A 21 2.73 -8.44 -4.36
N GLU A 22 2.33 -8.65 -3.11
CA GLU A 22 2.80 -7.95 -1.94
C GLU A 22 4.27 -8.29 -1.66
N GLU A 23 5.18 -7.68 -2.42
CA GLU A 23 6.60 -7.64 -2.08
C GLU A 23 6.75 -6.61 -0.95
N GLY A 24 6.19 -6.96 0.21
CA GLY A 24 6.15 -6.12 1.39
C GLY A 24 7.56 -5.86 1.89
N VAL A 25 7.99 -4.60 1.88
CA VAL A 25 9.28 -4.20 2.46
C VAL A 25 9.10 -4.05 3.96
N ARG A 26 9.74 -4.94 4.74
CA ARG A 26 9.80 -4.83 6.20
C ARG A 26 10.89 -3.83 6.59
N VAL A 27 10.52 -2.78 7.32
CA VAL A 27 11.48 -1.82 7.91
C VAL A 27 11.61 -2.14 9.40
N SER A 28 12.83 -2.44 9.86
CA SER A 28 13.08 -2.66 11.28
C SER A 28 13.08 -1.33 12.03
N LEU A 29 12.30 -1.24 13.11
CA LEU A 29 12.11 -0.01 13.90
C LEU A 29 13.02 0.07 15.13
N VAL A 30 13.63 -1.05 15.51
CA VAL A 30 14.39 -1.17 16.77
C VAL A 30 15.58 -0.19 16.78
N GLY A 31 15.59 0.69 17.78
CA GLY A 31 16.67 1.66 18.02
C GLY A 31 16.74 2.82 17.03
N LYS A 32 15.74 3.01 16.16
CA LYS A 32 15.71 4.10 15.17
C LYS A 32 14.92 5.29 15.67
N SER A 33 15.38 6.49 15.35
CA SER A 33 14.58 7.70 15.54
C SER A 33 13.45 7.80 14.52
N THR A 34 12.39 8.54 14.83
CA THR A 34 11.28 8.78 13.91
C THR A 34 11.74 9.32 12.55
N ALA A 35 12.76 10.18 12.54
CA ALA A 35 13.34 10.71 11.32
C ALA A 35 14.04 9.62 10.47
N GLN A 36 14.74 8.68 11.12
CA GLN A 36 15.39 7.55 10.42
C GLN A 36 14.35 6.57 9.86
N VAL A 37 13.30 6.27 10.64
CA VAL A 37 12.20 5.41 10.17
C VAL A 37 11.51 6.04 8.96
N HIS A 38 11.20 7.33 9.00
CA HIS A 38 10.59 8.03 7.87
C HIS A 38 11.49 8.01 6.63
N ALA A 39 12.79 8.24 6.79
CA ALA A 39 13.75 8.17 5.69
C ALA A 39 13.80 6.77 5.06
N GLU A 40 13.74 5.72 5.86
CA GLU A 40 13.72 4.35 5.36
C GLU A 40 12.41 3.96 4.67
N ILE A 41 11.27 4.43 5.17
CA ILE A 41 9.98 4.28 4.49
C ILE A 41 10.02 4.93 3.12
N VAL A 42 10.53 6.16 3.02
CA VAL A 42 10.65 6.85 1.74
C VAL A 42 11.62 6.11 0.81
N ALA A 43 12.76 5.64 1.31
CA ALA A 43 13.72 4.88 0.52
C ALA A 43 13.14 3.55 0.01
N ALA A 44 12.38 2.84 0.84
CA ALA A 44 11.65 1.63 0.46
C ALA A 44 10.58 1.91 -0.59
N ALA A 45 9.74 2.92 -0.36
CA ALA A 45 8.69 3.35 -1.28
C ALA A 45 9.28 3.72 -2.65
N LYS A 46 10.41 4.44 -2.70
CA LYS A 46 11.09 4.74 -3.97
C LYS A 46 11.44 3.49 -4.76
N LYS A 47 11.98 2.45 -4.10
CA LYS A 47 12.35 1.19 -4.77
C LYS A 47 11.14 0.46 -5.33
N VAL A 48 10.06 0.38 -4.53
CA VAL A 48 8.81 -0.27 -4.95
C VAL A 48 8.15 0.51 -6.08
N CYS A 49 7.98 1.82 -5.91
CA CYS A 49 7.33 2.67 -6.89
C CYS A 49 8.10 2.78 -8.20
N ALA A 50 9.44 2.79 -8.17
CA ALA A 50 10.24 2.78 -9.40
C ALA A 50 9.99 1.53 -10.26
N LYS A 51 9.71 0.38 -9.62
CA LYS A 51 9.33 -0.85 -10.34
C LYS A 51 7.84 -0.87 -10.71
N ALA A 52 6.97 -0.38 -9.83
CA ALA A 52 5.53 -0.47 -10.00
C ALA A 52 5.01 0.36 -11.19
N VAL A 53 5.69 1.46 -11.53
CA VAL A 53 5.25 2.37 -12.61
C VAL A 53 5.84 2.06 -13.98
N VAL A 54 6.60 0.96 -14.10
CA VAL A 54 7.18 0.56 -15.39
C VAL A 54 6.06 0.20 -16.36
N GLY A 55 6.01 0.89 -17.50
CA GLY A 55 4.98 0.70 -18.53
C GLY A 55 3.76 1.64 -18.40
N GLU A 56 3.72 2.48 -17.38
CA GLU A 56 2.67 3.49 -17.23
C GLU A 56 2.79 4.60 -18.28
N THR A 57 1.65 5.02 -18.85
CA THR A 57 1.59 6.11 -19.85
C THR A 57 1.95 7.46 -19.22
N LEU A 58 1.59 7.67 -17.95
CA LEU A 58 1.85 8.90 -17.20
C LEU A 58 2.79 8.62 -16.02
N LEU A 59 4.02 8.23 -16.33
CA LEU A 59 4.99 7.74 -15.35
C LEU A 59 5.19 8.66 -14.14
N LEU A 60 5.28 9.98 -14.35
CA LEU A 60 5.45 10.96 -13.26
C LEU A 60 4.25 11.01 -12.31
N ASP A 61 3.04 10.96 -12.87
CA ASP A 61 1.80 10.98 -12.09
C ASP A 61 1.60 9.65 -11.34
N ALA A 62 1.80 8.52 -12.02
CA ALA A 62 1.74 7.19 -11.43
C ALA A 62 2.76 7.06 -10.28
N TYR A 63 3.96 7.58 -10.45
CA TYR A 63 5.00 7.57 -9.42
C TYR A 63 4.62 8.44 -8.23
N GLY A 64 4.07 9.64 -8.47
CA GLY A 64 3.57 10.52 -7.41
C GLY A 64 2.46 9.89 -6.58
N ARG A 65 1.50 9.24 -7.25
CA ARG A 65 0.41 8.51 -6.59
C ARG A 65 0.93 7.33 -5.77
N CYS A 66 1.83 6.52 -6.34
CA CYS A 66 2.45 5.39 -5.65
C CYS A 66 3.22 5.83 -4.40
N MET A 67 4.06 6.86 -4.50
CA MET A 67 4.84 7.36 -3.37
C MET A 67 3.94 7.85 -2.23
N LYS A 68 2.93 8.66 -2.56
CA LYS A 68 2.00 9.20 -1.56
C LYS A 68 1.20 8.09 -0.86
N GLY A 69 0.66 7.14 -1.63
CA GLY A 69 -0.08 6.00 -1.08
C GLY A 69 0.79 5.10 -0.21
N SER A 70 2.00 4.78 -0.67
CA SER A 70 2.92 3.88 0.04
C SER A 70 3.41 4.48 1.36
N VAL A 71 3.76 5.77 1.38
CA VAL A 71 4.21 6.45 2.60
C VAL A 71 3.06 6.60 3.60
N ASN A 72 1.87 6.99 3.14
CA ASN A 72 0.71 7.11 4.04
C ASN A 72 0.32 5.77 4.65
N SER A 73 0.24 4.71 3.84
CA SER A 73 -0.06 3.36 4.33
C SER A 73 0.98 2.88 5.35
N ALA A 74 2.28 3.14 5.10
CA ALA A 74 3.33 2.81 6.06
C ALA A 74 3.20 3.58 7.38
N LEU A 75 2.83 4.87 7.34
CA LEU A 75 2.60 5.68 8.55
C LEU A 75 1.38 5.20 9.34
N GLU A 76 0.30 4.82 8.67
CA GLU A 76 -0.89 4.24 9.31
C GLU A 76 -0.57 2.91 9.99
N GLN A 77 0.22 2.07 9.31
CA GLN A 77 0.72 0.81 9.88
C GLN A 77 1.61 1.04 11.09
N LEU A 78 2.53 2.02 11.05
CA LEU A 78 3.34 2.39 12.22
C LEU A 78 2.47 2.77 13.41
N GLY A 79 1.49 3.65 13.20
CA GLY A 79 0.55 4.05 14.23
C GLY A 79 -0.13 2.83 14.86
N SER A 80 -0.67 1.92 14.04
CA SER A 80 -1.28 0.67 14.54
C SER A 80 -0.30 -0.26 15.24
N SER A 81 0.95 -0.36 14.76
CA SER A 81 1.97 -1.24 15.32
C SER A 81 2.53 -0.73 16.64
N ASP A 82 2.65 0.59 16.78
CA ASP A 82 3.09 1.23 18.01
C ASP A 82 2.04 1.03 19.10
N VAL A 83 0.75 1.14 18.76
CA VAL A 83 -0.34 0.81 19.69
C VAL A 83 -0.29 -0.68 20.06
N ALA A 84 -0.14 -1.58 19.09
CA ALA A 84 -0.04 -3.02 19.33
C ALA A 84 1.19 -3.42 20.17
N GLN A 85 2.33 -2.77 19.96
CA GLN A 85 3.55 -2.98 20.76
C GLN A 85 3.38 -2.48 22.20
N LEU A 86 2.73 -1.32 22.39
CA LEU A 86 2.39 -0.80 23.71
C LEU A 86 1.46 -1.75 24.47
N GLU A 87 0.47 -2.33 23.79
CA GLU A 87 -0.43 -3.33 24.38
C GLU A 87 0.29 -4.64 24.69
N ALA A 88 1.14 -5.15 23.78
CA ALA A 88 1.93 -6.34 24.01
C ALA A 88 2.92 -6.19 25.19
N MET A 89 3.56 -5.04 25.34
CA MET A 89 4.43 -4.74 26.48
C MET A 89 3.63 -4.64 27.80
N ARG A 90 2.42 -4.05 27.77
CA ARG A 90 1.54 -4.01 28.96
C ARG A 90 1.09 -5.40 29.40
N LEU A 91 0.84 -6.31 28.46
CA LEU A 91 0.48 -7.70 28.76
C LEU A 91 1.66 -8.48 29.33
N ALA A 92 2.88 -8.24 28.85
CA ALA A 92 4.10 -8.87 29.38
C ALA A 92 4.50 -8.35 30.78
N GLN A 93 3.99 -7.19 31.20
CA GLN A 93 4.21 -6.61 32.54
C GLN A 93 3.19 -7.04 33.61
N ARG A 94 2.20 -7.87 33.26
CA ARG A 94 1.25 -8.48 34.20
C ARG A 94 1.61 -9.93 34.47
#